data_AF-A0A536SZZ5-F1
#
_entry.id   AF-A0A536SZZ5-F1
#
_cell.length_a   1.000
_cell.length_b   1.000
_cell.length_c   1.000
_cell.angle_alpha   90.00
_cell.angle_beta   90.00
_cell.angle_gamma   90.00
#
_symmetry.space_group_name_H-M   'P 1'
#
loop_
_entity.id
_entity.type
_entity.pdbx_description
1 polymer ?
#
loop_
_entity_poly.entity_id
_entity_poly.type
_entity_poly.pdbx_seq_one_letter_code
_entity_poly.pdbx_strand_id
1 'polypeptide(L)'
;MLFQGETEGPREIRWSGLRRNGRRADSTIFELRAIGTSRIQAALGTDRQLFRIEHAFEPLEDTLTSIPASDLLPEQYRASAPLLDVFRGSVLATAAVALPLVVLNNDVRWQPQAITASLIGVASAITSFTYRRSHRDIPANVSENNRRRQQRELFNRGVRDRNEGRKAATILLICPVTGCPR
;
A
#
# COMPACT_ATOMS: atom_id res chain seq x y z
N MET A 1 -37.77 20.55 6.66
CA MET A 1 -39.03 20.64 7.44
C MET A 1 -39.12 19.38 8.28
N LEU A 2 -39.03 19.55 9.59
CA LEU A 2 -38.99 18.45 10.57
C LEU A 2 -40.39 18.17 11.13
N PHE A 3 -41.26 19.18 11.16
CA PHE A 3 -42.63 19.09 11.65
C PHE A 3 -43.48 20.18 10.99
N GLN A 4 -44.77 19.91 10.81
CA GLN A 4 -45.79 20.89 10.45
C GLN A 4 -47.11 20.48 11.09
N GLY A 5 -47.73 21.39 11.83
CA GLY A 5 -48.99 21.14 12.52
C GLY A 5 -49.22 22.12 13.66
N GLU A 6 -50.29 21.88 14.41
CA GLU A 6 -50.63 22.66 15.60
C GLU A 6 -49.88 22.15 16.82
N THR A 7 -49.54 23.06 17.73
CA THR A 7 -48.89 22.73 19.00
C THR A 7 -49.48 23.61 20.10
N GLU A 8 -49.83 23.00 21.22
CA GLU A 8 -50.33 23.67 22.42
C GLU A 8 -49.30 23.48 23.53
N GLY A 9 -48.15 24.16 23.37
CA GLY A 9 -47.03 24.09 24.31
C GLY A 9 -45.78 23.37 23.77
N PRO A 10 -44.80 23.06 24.65
CA PRO A 10 -43.54 22.42 24.29
C PRO A 10 -43.75 21.06 23.65
N ARG A 11 -42.99 20.78 22.58
CA ARG A 11 -43.06 19.51 21.86
C ARG A 11 -41.66 19.02 21.50
N GLU A 12 -41.43 17.74 21.71
CA GLU A 12 -40.23 17.06 21.23
C GLU A 12 -40.38 16.73 19.74
N ILE A 13 -39.41 17.17 18.94
CA ILE A 13 -39.34 16.85 17.51
C ILE A 13 -38.16 15.90 17.30
N ARG A 14 -38.47 14.65 16.95
CA ARG A 14 -37.44 13.67 16.62
C ARG A 14 -36.87 13.95 15.23
N TRP A 15 -35.56 14.00 15.15
CA TRP A 15 -34.84 14.11 13.90
C TRP A 15 -33.83 12.98 13.77
N SER A 16 -33.84 12.29 12.64
CA SER A 16 -32.95 11.16 12.35
C SER A 16 -31.53 11.57 11.92
N GLY A 17 -31.20 12.86 11.95
CA GLY A 17 -29.92 13.36 11.43
C GLY A 17 -29.81 13.34 9.91
N LEU A 18 -30.90 13.03 9.19
CA LEU A 18 -30.96 13.01 7.74
C LEU A 18 -31.54 14.31 7.19
N ARG A 19 -30.98 14.78 6.08
CA ARG A 19 -31.50 15.88 5.27
C ARG A 19 -32.66 15.37 4.42
N ARG A 20 -33.41 16.29 3.81
CA ARG A 20 -34.55 15.96 2.91
C ARG A 20 -34.18 15.05 1.74
N ASN A 21 -32.93 15.07 1.30
CA ASN A 21 -32.42 14.20 0.23
C ASN A 21 -32.02 12.80 0.71
N GLY A 22 -32.34 12.44 1.97
CA GLY A 22 -31.98 11.15 2.57
C GLY A 22 -30.50 11.02 2.96
N ARG A 23 -29.65 12.02 2.66
CA ARG A 23 -28.24 12.02 3.07
C ARG A 23 -28.12 12.49 4.50
N ARG A 24 -27.12 11.98 5.22
CA ARG A 24 -26.76 12.45 6.56
C ARG A 24 -26.45 13.95 6.53
N ALA A 25 -26.80 14.68 7.58
CA ALA A 25 -26.42 16.06 7.75
C ALA A 25 -24.89 16.19 7.81
N ASP A 26 -24.33 17.15 7.09
CA ASP A 26 -22.89 17.38 7.02
C ASP A 26 -22.35 17.98 8.34
N SER A 27 -21.05 17.88 8.57
CA SER A 27 -20.40 18.51 9.73
C SER A 27 -20.28 20.02 9.52
N THR A 28 -21.31 20.78 9.87
CA THR A 28 -21.39 22.24 9.65
C THR A 28 -22.41 22.90 10.60
N ILE A 29 -22.57 24.21 10.48
CA ILE A 29 -23.56 25.00 11.21
C ILE A 29 -24.91 24.91 10.51
N PHE A 30 -25.95 24.61 11.29
CA PHE A 30 -27.34 24.59 10.86
C PHE A 30 -28.15 25.63 11.63
N GLU A 31 -29.21 26.10 10.98
CA GLU A 31 -30.25 26.92 11.60
C GLU A 31 -31.49 26.05 11.82
N LEU A 32 -31.91 25.92 13.07
CA LEU A 32 -33.26 25.48 13.42
C LEU A 32 -34.18 26.69 13.36
N ARG A 33 -35.14 26.67 12.43
CA ARG A 33 -36.12 27.74 12.26
C ARG A 33 -37.52 27.23 12.60
N ALA A 34 -38.19 27.90 13.52
CA ALA A 34 -39.60 27.72 13.82
C ALA A 34 -40.39 28.90 13.25
N ILE A 35 -41.41 28.61 12.44
CA ILE A 35 -42.32 29.61 11.88
C ILE A 35 -43.73 29.17 12.25
N GLY A 36 -44.54 30.06 12.80
CA GLY A 36 -45.91 29.75 13.20
C GLY A 36 -46.80 30.99 13.18
N THR A 37 -48.11 30.75 13.22
CA THR A 37 -49.12 31.80 13.35
C THR A 37 -49.90 31.60 14.63
N SER A 38 -50.04 32.67 15.42
CA SER A 38 -50.89 32.65 16.62
C SER A 38 -52.36 32.79 16.24
N ARG A 39 -53.22 31.91 16.76
CA ARG A 39 -54.68 32.01 16.56
C ARG A 39 -55.31 33.15 17.36
N ILE A 40 -54.69 33.55 18.47
CA ILE A 40 -55.22 34.58 19.36
C ILE A 40 -54.89 35.98 18.82
N GLN A 41 -53.66 36.16 18.32
CA GLN A 41 -53.16 37.46 17.87
C GLN A 41 -53.15 37.61 16.34
N ALA A 42 -53.50 36.56 15.58
CA ALA A 42 -53.39 36.49 14.12
C ALA A 42 -52.00 36.92 13.57
N ALA A 43 -50.96 36.84 14.39
CA ALA A 43 -49.61 37.31 14.07
C ALA A 43 -48.70 36.14 13.69
N LEU A 44 -47.81 36.38 12.72
CA LEU A 44 -46.76 35.45 12.33
C LEU A 44 -45.54 35.64 13.22
N GLY A 45 -45.07 34.56 13.85
CA GLY A 45 -43.84 34.51 14.62
C GLY A 45 -42.77 33.71 13.90
N THR A 46 -41.52 34.14 14.01
CA THR A 46 -40.36 33.34 13.59
C THR A 46 -39.32 33.36 14.69
N ASP A 47 -38.84 32.18 15.05
CA ASP A 47 -37.72 31.99 15.98
C ASP A 47 -36.62 31.16 15.31
N ARG A 48 -35.36 31.42 15.68
CA ARG A 48 -34.18 30.85 15.04
C ARG A 48 -33.11 30.53 16.07
N GLN A 49 -32.60 29.31 16.00
CA GLN A 49 -31.46 28.87 16.81
C GLN A 49 -30.38 28.28 15.90
N LEU A 50 -29.15 28.77 16.03
CA LEU A 50 -27.99 28.18 15.36
C LEU A 50 -27.39 27.10 16.24
N PHE A 51 -26.95 26.01 15.59
CA PHE A 51 -26.22 24.92 16.23
C PHE A 51 -25.23 24.31 15.23
N ARG A 52 -24.18 23.67 15.74
CA ARG A 52 -23.20 22.94 14.94
C ARG A 52 -23.49 21.46 15.01
N ILE A 53 -23.32 20.77 13.89
CA ILE A 53 -23.24 19.32 13.84
C ILE A 53 -21.79 18.94 13.62
N GLU A 54 -21.28 18.04 14.44
CA GLU A 54 -19.98 17.40 14.22
C GLU A 54 -20.16 15.89 14.07
N HIS A 55 -19.28 15.27 13.29
CA HIS A 55 -19.24 13.83 13.09
C HIS A 55 -18.13 13.27 13.96
N ALA A 56 -18.49 12.40 14.89
CA ALA A 56 -17.56 11.62 15.68
C ALA A 56 -17.63 10.15 15.26
N PHE A 57 -16.52 9.45 15.41
CA PHE A 57 -16.41 8.01 15.20
C PHE A 57 -15.47 7.44 16.24
N GLU A 58 -15.57 6.14 16.49
CA GLU A 58 -14.58 5.45 17.31
C GLU A 58 -13.18 5.66 16.75
N PRO A 59 -12.14 5.81 17.60
CA PRO A 59 -10.76 5.98 17.14
C PRO A 59 -10.39 4.94 16.09
N LEU A 60 -9.77 5.38 15.00
CA LEU A 60 -9.36 4.49 13.92
C LEU A 60 -8.11 3.70 14.35
N GLU A 61 -8.01 2.44 13.94
CA GLU A 61 -6.79 1.66 14.14
C GLU A 61 -5.75 2.06 13.10
N ASP A 62 -4.47 2.04 13.50
CA ASP A 62 -3.37 2.30 12.60
C ASP A 62 -2.99 1.05 11.80
N THR A 63 -2.62 1.26 10.54
CA THR A 63 -2.02 0.22 9.70
C THR A 63 -0.54 0.07 9.99
N LEU A 64 0.00 -1.13 9.77
CA LEU A 64 1.45 -1.36 9.81
C LEU A 64 2.13 -0.59 8.67
N THR A 65 3.23 0.08 9.01
CA THR A 65 4.10 0.74 8.03
C THR A 65 4.75 -0.27 7.08
N SER A 66 5.16 0.21 5.91
CA SER A 66 5.94 -0.58 4.97
C SER A 66 7.25 -1.04 5.62
N ILE A 67 7.70 -2.24 5.24
CA ILE A 67 8.98 -2.77 5.71
C ILE A 67 10.09 -1.94 5.06
N PRO A 68 10.99 -1.33 5.83
CA PRO A 68 12.10 -0.58 5.25
C PRO A 68 13.05 -1.53 4.51
N ALA A 69 13.74 -1.02 3.49
CA ALA A 69 14.66 -1.83 2.69
C ALA A 69 15.80 -2.45 3.53
N SER A 70 16.16 -1.84 4.67
CA SER A 70 17.15 -2.37 5.62
C SER A 70 16.73 -3.67 6.29
N ASP A 71 15.42 -3.90 6.43
CA ASP A 71 14.86 -5.03 7.17
C ASP A 71 14.42 -6.17 6.22
N LEU A 72 14.56 -5.94 4.92
CA LEU A 72 14.35 -6.93 3.88
C LEU A 72 15.64 -7.72 3.64
N LEU A 73 15.49 -9.01 3.36
CA LEU A 73 16.62 -9.83 2.94
C LEU A 73 17.10 -9.36 1.56
N PRO A 74 18.41 -9.38 1.26
CA PRO A 74 18.92 -9.05 -0.06
C PRO A 74 18.29 -9.95 -1.13
N GLU A 75 17.60 -9.36 -2.09
CA GLU A 75 16.86 -10.11 -3.11
C GLU A 75 17.75 -10.56 -4.27
N GLN A 76 18.92 -9.93 -4.46
CA GLN A 76 19.83 -10.21 -5.58
C GLN A 76 21.27 -10.45 -5.13
N TYR A 77 21.94 -11.38 -5.80
CA TYR A 77 23.39 -11.53 -5.70
C TYR A 77 24.12 -10.30 -6.24
N ARG A 78 25.29 -9.97 -5.69
CA ARG A 78 26.12 -8.84 -6.14
C ARG A 78 26.46 -8.95 -7.63
N ALA A 79 26.46 -7.81 -8.32
CA ALA A 79 26.72 -7.73 -9.76
C ALA A 79 28.13 -8.18 -10.17
N SER A 80 29.05 -8.23 -9.21
CA SER A 80 30.43 -8.68 -9.40
C SER A 80 30.59 -10.20 -9.36
N ALA A 81 29.60 -10.96 -8.87
CA ALA A 81 29.71 -12.42 -8.78
C ALA A 81 29.99 -13.11 -10.14
N PRO A 82 29.38 -12.70 -11.27
CA PRO A 82 29.66 -13.30 -12.58
C PRO A 82 31.07 -13.00 -13.12
N LEU A 83 31.75 -11.94 -12.65
CA LEU A 83 33.11 -11.61 -13.12
C LEU A 83 34.12 -12.69 -12.71
N LEU A 84 33.90 -13.33 -11.57
CA LEU A 84 34.77 -14.39 -11.07
C LEU A 84 34.68 -15.65 -11.96
N ASP A 85 33.51 -15.88 -12.57
CA ASP A 85 33.31 -16.98 -13.52
C ASP A 85 33.98 -16.69 -14.87
N VAL A 86 33.95 -15.43 -15.34
CA VAL A 86 34.71 -15.00 -16.53
C VAL A 86 36.21 -15.22 -16.30
N PHE A 87 36.72 -14.81 -15.14
CA PHE A 87 38.12 -15.01 -14.78
C PHE A 87 38.52 -16.49 -14.80
N ARG A 88 37.70 -17.37 -14.20
CA ARG A 88 37.93 -18.83 -14.22
C ARG A 88 37.93 -19.39 -15.65
N GLY A 89 36.99 -18.94 -16.48
CA GLY A 89 36.92 -19.34 -17.90
C GLY A 89 38.16 -18.92 -18.68
N SER A 90 38.65 -17.69 -18.46
CA SER A 90 39.88 -17.20 -19.09
C SER A 90 41.11 -18.02 -18.69
N VAL A 91 41.26 -18.36 -17.40
CA VAL A 91 42.37 -19.20 -16.92
C VAL A 91 42.37 -20.59 -17.59
N LEU A 92 41.20 -21.22 -17.68
CA LEU A 92 41.05 -22.53 -18.34
C LEU A 92 41.38 -22.46 -19.83
N ALA A 93 40.91 -21.42 -20.53
CA ALA A 93 41.21 -21.22 -21.94
C ALA A 93 42.71 -21.03 -22.20
N THR A 94 43.38 -20.20 -21.37
CA THR A 94 44.83 -20.02 -21.45
C THR A 94 45.58 -21.33 -21.16
N ALA A 95 45.16 -22.10 -20.15
CA ALA A 95 45.76 -23.39 -19.83
C ALA A 95 45.61 -24.41 -20.98
N ALA A 96 44.46 -24.45 -21.64
CA ALA A 96 44.21 -25.36 -22.77
C ALA A 96 45.09 -25.08 -23.99
N VAL A 97 45.55 -23.84 -24.17
CA VAL A 97 46.48 -23.45 -25.25
C VAL A 97 47.94 -23.59 -24.82
N ALA A 98 48.27 -23.19 -23.59
CA ALA A 98 49.64 -23.18 -23.10
C ALA A 98 50.18 -24.59 -22.78
N LEU A 99 49.34 -25.49 -22.24
CA LEU A 99 49.78 -26.84 -21.85
C LEU A 99 50.26 -27.67 -23.06
N PRO A 100 49.54 -27.73 -24.20
CA PRO A 100 50.04 -28.40 -25.40
C PRO A 100 51.37 -27.85 -25.92
N LEU A 101 51.55 -26.53 -25.88
CA LEU A 101 52.76 -25.86 -26.37
C LEU A 101 54.02 -26.20 -25.54
N VAL A 102 53.84 -26.53 -24.27
CA VAL A 102 54.95 -26.82 -23.34
C VAL A 102 55.20 -28.33 -23.20
N VAL A 103 54.17 -29.17 -23.38
CA VAL A 103 54.22 -30.60 -23.07
C VAL A 103 54.33 -31.51 -24.31
N LEU A 104 53.81 -31.09 -25.47
CA LEU A 104 53.78 -31.93 -26.67
C LEU A 104 54.91 -31.57 -27.66
N ASN A 105 55.57 -32.58 -28.21
CA ASN A 105 56.49 -32.43 -29.35
C ASN A 105 55.72 -32.03 -30.62
N ASN A 106 56.40 -31.33 -31.55
CA ASN A 106 55.83 -30.77 -32.78
C ASN A 106 55.20 -31.78 -33.76
N ASP A 107 55.33 -33.09 -33.51
CA ASP A 107 54.82 -34.16 -34.38
C ASP A 107 53.33 -34.48 -34.15
N VAL A 108 52.72 -33.96 -33.08
CA VAL A 108 51.31 -34.19 -32.76
C VAL A 108 50.47 -33.00 -33.25
N ARG A 109 49.51 -33.23 -34.17
CA ARG A 109 48.57 -32.18 -34.64
C ARG A 109 47.53 -31.89 -33.56
N TRP A 110 47.84 -30.95 -32.66
CA TRP A 110 47.03 -30.55 -31.52
C TRP A 110 46.12 -29.33 -31.79
N GLN A 111 46.34 -28.58 -32.88
CA GLN A 111 45.64 -27.31 -33.12
C GLN A 111 44.12 -27.46 -33.27
N PRO A 112 43.57 -28.46 -34.00
CA PRO A 112 42.12 -28.60 -34.13
C PRO A 112 41.42 -28.91 -32.80
N GLN A 113 42.03 -29.73 -31.94
CA GLN A 113 41.48 -30.03 -30.62
C GLN A 113 41.57 -28.81 -29.70
N ALA A 114 42.67 -28.05 -29.75
CA ALA A 114 42.83 -26.82 -28.97
C ALA A 114 41.85 -25.72 -29.39
N ILE A 115 41.58 -25.55 -30.70
CA ILE A 115 40.57 -24.62 -31.21
C ILE A 115 39.17 -25.04 -30.72
N THR A 116 38.84 -26.33 -30.83
CA THR A 116 37.54 -26.86 -30.40
C THR A 116 37.34 -26.70 -28.89
N ALA A 117 38.34 -27.04 -28.08
CA ALA A 117 38.31 -26.87 -26.63
C ALA A 117 38.18 -25.39 -26.23
N SER A 118 38.88 -24.49 -26.93
CA SER A 118 38.80 -23.05 -26.71
C SER A 118 37.40 -22.51 -27.01
N LEU A 119 36.79 -22.92 -28.13
CA LEU A 119 35.43 -22.49 -28.50
C LEU A 119 34.39 -22.95 -27.48
N ILE A 120 34.46 -24.21 -27.03
CA ILE A 120 33.57 -24.74 -25.99
C ILE A 120 33.77 -23.97 -24.67
N GLY A 121 35.02 -23.70 -24.30
CA GLY A 121 35.36 -22.91 -23.12
C GLY A 121 34.74 -21.52 -23.16
N VAL A 122 34.93 -20.78 -24.26
CA VAL A 122 34.37 -19.44 -24.44
C VAL A 122 32.84 -19.46 -24.45
N ALA A 123 32.22 -20.37 -25.20
CA ALA A 123 30.75 -20.47 -25.28
C ALA A 123 30.12 -20.81 -23.92
N SER A 124 30.73 -21.71 -23.14
CA SER A 124 30.27 -22.04 -21.79
C SER A 124 30.41 -20.86 -20.83
N ALA A 125 31.48 -20.07 -20.93
CA ALA A 125 31.70 -18.88 -20.12
C ALA A 125 30.66 -17.78 -20.43
N ILE A 126 30.40 -17.49 -21.71
CA ILE A 126 29.39 -16.51 -22.14
C ILE A 126 28.00 -16.96 -21.66
N THR A 127 27.67 -18.23 -21.83
CA THR A 127 26.36 -18.79 -21.44
C THR A 127 26.17 -18.70 -19.92
N SER A 128 27.17 -19.10 -19.13
CA SER A 128 27.14 -19.01 -17.67
C SER A 128 27.03 -17.57 -17.18
N PHE A 129 27.82 -16.65 -17.76
CA PHE A 129 27.77 -15.23 -17.44
C PHE A 129 26.39 -14.62 -17.73
N THR A 130 25.85 -14.89 -18.92
CA THR A 130 24.55 -14.37 -19.35
C THR A 130 23.43 -14.92 -18.46
N TYR A 131 23.47 -16.23 -18.17
CA TYR A 131 22.51 -16.89 -17.30
C TYR A 131 22.54 -16.33 -15.87
N ARG A 132 23.72 -16.21 -15.25
CA ARG A 132 23.87 -15.65 -13.89
C ARG A 132 23.55 -14.16 -13.84
N ARG A 133 23.76 -13.42 -14.93
CA ARG A 133 23.40 -12.00 -15.02
C ARG A 133 21.89 -11.80 -15.16
N SER A 134 21.18 -12.70 -15.83
CA SER A 134 19.72 -12.66 -15.95
C SER A 134 18.99 -13.30 -14.75
N HIS A 135 19.62 -14.24 -14.04
CA HIS A 135 19.07 -14.93 -12.88
C HIS A 135 19.80 -14.54 -11.58
N ARG A 136 19.79 -13.25 -11.26
CA ARG A 136 20.47 -12.71 -10.07
C ARG A 136 19.67 -12.84 -8.80
N ASP A 137 18.39 -13.17 -8.91
CA ASP A 137 17.49 -13.27 -7.78
C ASP A 137 17.89 -14.42 -6.86
N ILE A 138 17.70 -14.22 -5.56
CA ILE A 138 17.86 -15.23 -4.52
C ILE A 138 16.44 -15.70 -4.19
N PRO A 139 15.95 -16.83 -4.78
CA PRO A 139 14.53 -17.15 -4.75
C PRO A 139 13.97 -17.31 -3.33
N ALA A 140 14.79 -17.82 -2.40
CA ALA A 140 14.42 -17.97 -1.00
C ALA A 140 14.23 -16.62 -0.28
N ASN A 141 15.05 -15.61 -0.59
CA ASN A 141 14.92 -14.28 0.03
C ASN A 141 13.74 -13.52 -0.58
N VAL A 142 13.55 -13.64 -1.90
CA VAL A 142 12.39 -13.06 -2.60
C VAL A 142 11.08 -13.64 -2.08
N SER A 143 11.00 -14.97 -1.93
CA SER A 143 9.78 -15.61 -1.42
C SER A 143 9.47 -15.23 0.02
N GLU A 144 10.48 -15.15 0.89
CA GLU A 144 10.33 -14.73 2.28
C GLU A 144 9.95 -13.25 2.40
N ASN A 145 10.59 -12.35 1.65
CA ASN A 145 10.22 -10.93 1.60
C ASN A 145 8.77 -10.77 1.11
N ASN A 146 8.38 -11.49 0.06
CA ASN A 146 7.00 -11.49 -0.45
C ASN A 146 6.01 -12.00 0.60
N ARG A 147 6.33 -13.09 1.30
CA ARG A 147 5.52 -13.61 2.40
C ARG A 147 5.30 -12.55 3.50
N ARG A 148 6.36 -11.85 3.91
CA ARG A 148 6.28 -10.77 4.91
C ARG A 148 5.42 -9.59 4.44
N ARG A 149 5.57 -9.18 3.17
CA ARG A 149 4.75 -8.12 2.58
C ARG A 149 3.27 -8.53 2.54
N GLN A 150 2.98 -9.74 2.06
CA GLN A 150 1.61 -10.27 1.99
C GLN A 150 0.94 -10.36 3.37
N GLN A 151 1.66 -10.82 4.40
CA GLN A 151 1.12 -10.89 5.77
C GLN A 151 0.71 -9.51 6.29
N ARG A 152 1.54 -8.48 6.04
CA ARG A 152 1.20 -7.10 6.43
C ARG A 152 0.06 -6.53 5.61
N GLU A 153 0.02 -6.81 4.30
CA GLU A 153 -1.09 -6.37 3.45
C GLU A 153 -2.42 -6.99 3.86
N LEU A 154 -2.44 -8.26 4.26
CA LEU A 154 -3.63 -8.91 4.82
C LEU A 154 -4.08 -8.24 6.12
N PHE A 155 -3.14 -7.98 7.04
CA PHE A 155 -3.43 -7.26 8.28
C PHE A 155 -3.98 -5.86 8.00
N ASN A 156 -3.31 -5.09 7.13
CA ASN A 156 -3.68 -3.73 6.79
C ASN A 156 -5.04 -3.65 6.08
N ARG A 157 -5.39 -4.66 5.27
CA ARG A 157 -6.75 -4.78 4.71
C ARG A 157 -7.79 -4.96 5.80
N GLY A 158 -7.58 -5.90 6.72
CA GLY A 158 -8.50 -6.10 7.84
C GLY A 158 -8.67 -4.85 8.72
N VAL A 159 -7.58 -4.11 8.97
CA VAL A 159 -7.63 -2.80 9.66
C VAL A 159 -8.48 -1.78 8.88
N ARG A 160 -8.28 -1.66 7.57
CA ARG A 160 -9.07 -0.75 6.73
C ARG A 160 -10.56 -1.10 6.77
N ASP A 161 -10.89 -2.38 6.66
CA ASP A 161 -12.29 -2.83 6.67
C ASP A 161 -12.97 -2.49 8.01
N ARG A 162 -12.28 -2.70 9.15
CA ARG A 162 -12.77 -2.27 10.47
C ARG A 162 -12.93 -0.77 10.57
N ASN A 163 -11.95 0.00 10.08
CA ASN A 163 -12.00 1.46 10.09
C ASN A 163 -13.15 2.01 9.23
N GLU A 164 -13.44 1.41 8.08
CA GLU A 164 -14.61 1.76 7.28
C GLU A 164 -15.92 1.46 8.02
N GLY A 165 -15.99 0.34 8.75
CA GLY A 165 -17.10 0.05 9.66
C GLY A 165 -17.28 1.13 10.74
N ARG A 166 -16.20 1.55 11.41
CA ARG A 166 -16.23 2.61 12.43
C ARG A 166 -16.66 3.96 11.86
N LYS A 167 -16.19 4.31 10.66
CA LYS A 167 -16.64 5.51 9.95
C LYS A 167 -18.13 5.41 9.59
N ALA A 168 -18.61 4.25 9.14
CA ALA A 168 -20.03 4.07 8.81
C ALA A 168 -20.93 4.28 10.04
N ALA A 169 -20.48 3.78 11.20
CA ALA A 169 -21.09 4.00 12.52
C ALA A 169 -20.86 5.41 13.09
N THR A 170 -20.91 6.45 12.24
CA THR A 170 -20.75 7.84 12.67
C THR A 170 -21.79 8.25 13.70
N ILE A 171 -21.33 8.91 14.76
CA ILE A 171 -22.12 9.56 15.79
C ILE A 171 -22.28 11.04 15.40
N LEU A 172 -23.51 11.55 15.42
CA LEU A 172 -23.79 12.97 15.22
C LEU A 172 -23.79 13.68 16.57
N LEU A 173 -22.86 14.61 16.76
CA LEU A 173 -22.83 15.50 17.91
C LEU A 173 -23.53 16.79 17.56
N ILE A 174 -24.54 17.17 18.35
CA ILE A 174 -25.24 18.46 18.23
C ILE A 174 -24.70 19.37 19.31
N CYS A 175 -24.07 20.46 18.89
CA CYS A 175 -23.30 21.32 19.77
C CYS A 175 -23.71 22.79 19.60
N PRO A 176 -23.51 23.62 20.63
CA PRO A 176 -23.56 25.06 20.47
C PRO A 176 -22.60 25.52 19.36
N VAL A 177 -22.89 26.68 18.77
CA VAL A 177 -22.02 27.24 17.70
C VAL A 177 -20.59 27.46 18.18
N THR A 178 -20.41 27.69 19.49
CA THR A 178 -19.12 27.85 20.17
C THR A 178 -18.27 26.57 20.23
N GLY A 179 -18.84 25.40 19.97
CA GLY A 179 -18.13 24.13 19.86
C GLY A 179 -18.73 22.99 20.68
N CYS A 180 -18.29 21.77 20.39
CA CYS A 180 -18.60 20.59 21.19
C CYS A 180 -17.70 20.49 22.43
N PRO A 181 -18.23 20.03 23.60
CA PRO A 181 -17.37 19.63 24.71
C PRO A 181 -16.47 18.47 24.25
N ARG A 182 -15.17 18.58 24.56
CA ARG A 182 -14.15 17.56 24.25
C ARG A 182 -14.09 16.50 25.33
#